data_AF-A0A4W5QDU0-F1
#
_entry.id   AF-A0A4W5QDU0-F1
#
_cell.length_a   1.000
_cell.length_b   1.000
_cell.length_c   1.000
_cell.angle_alpha   90.00
_cell.angle_beta   90.00
_cell.angle_gamma   90.00
#
_symmetry.space_group_name_H-M   'P 1'
#
loop_
_entity.id
_entity.type
_entity.pdbx_description
1 polymer ?
#
loop_
_entity_poly.entity_id
_entity_poly.type
_entity_poly.pdbx_seq_one_letter_code
_entity_poly.pdbx_strand_id
1 'polypeptide(L)'
;MSVQHPEGEDAVEERKGFFIEAEYDWDEEQDSVDNHIHILQKADALASENRLKEAIYVYSMALRYGSVGPEQMSTLVDCILRNFKRKLGADETPSERTPPIMDNAGEEDVFDCPSCHRFLGEPVTIGCGHSYCKRCVQHQLLSKCKLCSEVGGRPTTELKTNVILFGLLEKWFPEELKRSRAISEIEDLSRRKHFEEAVSLATDVIESDPGDEAVRWSRVKAYTGLLQYRLALEDAELCLSSTHSAEVGY
;
A
#
# COMPACT_ATOMS: atom_id res chain seq x y z
N MET A 1 -53.71 28.97 -38.29
CA MET A 1 -54.43 28.62 -39.54
C MET A 1 -53.40 28.32 -40.60
N SER A 2 -53.60 27.23 -41.34
CA SER A 2 -52.82 26.68 -42.47
C SER A 2 -52.44 27.75 -43.51
N VAL A 3 -51.40 27.58 -44.35
CA VAL A 3 -51.34 26.80 -45.63
C VAL A 3 -49.86 26.92 -46.11
N GLN A 4 -49.07 25.83 -46.27
CA GLN A 4 -48.69 25.14 -47.55
C GLN A 4 -48.06 26.06 -48.63
N HIS A 5 -47.04 25.76 -49.45
CA HIS A 5 -46.28 24.60 -50.01
C HIS A 5 -44.97 25.23 -50.66
N PRO A 6 -44.07 24.59 -51.47
CA PRO A 6 -44.07 23.28 -52.13
C PRO A 6 -42.73 22.49 -52.11
N GLU A 7 -42.78 21.33 -52.76
CA GLU A 7 -41.73 20.37 -53.12
C GLU A 7 -40.80 20.87 -54.24
N GLY A 8 -39.62 20.27 -54.35
CA GLY A 8 -38.67 20.43 -55.46
C GLY A 8 -37.53 19.41 -55.36
N GLU A 9 -37.55 18.48 -56.31
CA GLU A 9 -36.67 17.30 -56.49
C GLU A 9 -35.24 17.68 -56.85
N ASP A 10 -34.25 16.87 -56.45
CA ASP A 10 -33.09 16.56 -57.30
C ASP A 10 -32.42 15.25 -56.85
N ALA A 11 -32.32 14.32 -57.80
CA ALA A 11 -31.76 12.98 -57.66
C ALA A 11 -30.24 13.00 -57.88
N VAL A 12 -29.47 12.31 -57.02
CA VAL A 12 -28.11 11.87 -57.35
C VAL A 12 -27.81 10.49 -56.74
N GLU A 13 -27.95 9.49 -57.62
CA GLU A 13 -26.99 8.42 -57.89
C GLU A 13 -26.68 7.36 -56.79
N GLU A 14 -27.27 6.18 -57.02
CA GLU A 14 -26.92 4.90 -56.38
C GLU A 14 -25.43 4.58 -56.53
N ARG A 15 -24.70 4.54 -55.40
CA ARG A 15 -23.45 3.80 -55.30
C ARG A 15 -23.71 2.55 -54.47
N LYS A 16 -24.01 1.44 -55.16
CA LYS A 16 -24.07 0.09 -54.57
C LYS A 16 -22.70 -0.26 -54.00
N GLY A 17 -22.53 -0.01 -52.70
CA GLY A 17 -21.48 -0.57 -51.88
C GLY A 17 -21.81 -2.03 -51.61
N PHE A 18 -20.95 -2.91 -52.09
CA PHE A 18 -20.95 -4.34 -51.83
C PHE A 18 -20.76 -4.56 -50.32
N PHE A 19 -21.85 -4.79 -49.57
CA PHE A 19 -21.78 -5.30 -48.21
C PHE A 19 -22.68 -6.53 -48.13
N ILE A 20 -22.04 -7.66 -47.83
CA ILE A 20 -22.71 -8.92 -47.54
C ILE A 20 -23.50 -8.70 -46.25
N GLU A 21 -24.82 -8.79 -46.34
CA GLU A 21 -25.70 -8.98 -45.19
C GLU A 21 -25.26 -10.26 -44.49
N ALA A 22 -24.67 -10.09 -43.32
CA ALA A 22 -24.51 -11.14 -42.35
C ALA A 22 -25.50 -10.83 -41.24
N GLU A 23 -26.72 -11.34 -41.39
CA GLU A 23 -27.62 -11.54 -40.26
C GLU A 23 -26.89 -12.44 -39.26
N TYR A 24 -26.29 -11.81 -38.26
CA TYR A 24 -25.93 -12.48 -37.03
C TYR A 24 -26.63 -11.75 -35.91
N ASP A 25 -27.71 -12.39 -35.46
CA ASP A 25 -28.36 -12.16 -34.18
C ASP A 25 -27.31 -12.49 -33.10
N TRP A 26 -26.66 -11.46 -32.56
CA TRP A 26 -25.71 -11.61 -31.47
C TRP A 26 -26.40 -11.17 -30.18
N ASP A 27 -26.61 -12.14 -29.28
CA ASP A 27 -26.94 -11.95 -27.88
C ASP A 27 -25.77 -11.23 -27.16
N GLU A 28 -25.66 -9.90 -27.33
CA GLU A 28 -24.54 -9.09 -26.83
C GLU A 28 -24.40 -9.01 -25.29
N GLU A 29 -25.38 -9.50 -24.52
CA GLU A 29 -25.32 -9.49 -23.05
C GLU A 29 -24.59 -10.71 -22.44
N GLN A 30 -24.51 -11.83 -23.16
CA GLN A 30 -23.94 -13.08 -22.62
C GLN A 30 -22.40 -13.09 -22.72
N ASP A 31 -21.83 -12.59 -23.83
CA ASP A 31 -20.39 -12.62 -24.13
C ASP A 31 -19.54 -11.71 -23.21
N SER A 32 -20.13 -10.65 -22.64
CA SER A 32 -19.42 -9.77 -21.71
C SER A 32 -19.20 -10.41 -20.33
N VAL A 33 -20.13 -11.27 -19.90
CA VAL A 33 -20.08 -11.91 -18.57
C VAL A 33 -19.10 -13.08 -18.57
N ASP A 34 -19.11 -13.88 -19.63
CA ASP A 34 -18.21 -15.03 -19.77
C ASP A 34 -16.75 -14.59 -19.90
N ASN A 35 -16.49 -13.49 -20.62
CA ASN A 35 -15.15 -12.89 -20.68
C ASN A 35 -14.66 -12.41 -19.31
N HIS A 36 -15.52 -11.80 -18.49
CA HIS A 36 -15.14 -11.36 -17.13
C HIS A 36 -14.76 -12.53 -16.22
N ILE A 37 -15.52 -13.62 -16.28
CA ILE A 37 -15.27 -14.84 -15.49
C ILE A 37 -13.94 -15.48 -15.91
N HIS A 38 -13.66 -15.60 -17.21
CA HIS A 38 -12.42 -16.19 -17.71
C HIS A 38 -11.17 -15.36 -17.35
N ILE A 39 -11.29 -14.03 -17.34
CA ILE A 39 -10.19 -13.15 -16.91
C ILE A 39 -9.88 -13.38 -15.42
N LEU A 40 -10.91 -13.51 -14.57
CA LEU A 40 -10.74 -13.79 -13.14
C LEU A 40 -10.10 -15.17 -12.88
N GLN A 41 -10.58 -16.21 -13.56
CA GLN A 41 -9.99 -17.56 -13.47
C GLN A 41 -8.51 -17.58 -13.88
N LYS A 42 -8.14 -16.82 -14.92
CA LYS A 42 -6.74 -16.65 -15.32
C LYS A 42 -5.92 -15.94 -14.25
N ALA A 43 -6.49 -14.92 -13.61
CA ALA A 43 -5.83 -14.20 -12.51
C ALA A 43 -5.61 -15.11 -11.30
N ASP A 44 -6.61 -15.93 -10.93
CA ASP A 44 -6.51 -16.94 -9.88
C ASP A 44 -5.42 -17.96 -10.17
N ALA A 45 -5.36 -18.47 -11.41
CA ALA A 45 -4.33 -19.42 -11.84
C ALA A 45 -2.93 -18.82 -11.69
N LEU A 46 -2.71 -17.60 -12.18
CA LEU A 46 -1.44 -16.88 -12.03
C LEU A 46 -1.08 -16.64 -10.56
N ALA A 47 -2.06 -16.31 -9.71
CA ALA A 47 -1.85 -16.16 -8.28
C ALA A 47 -1.39 -17.47 -7.64
N SER A 48 -2.04 -18.59 -8.00
CA SER A 48 -1.72 -19.93 -7.50
C SER A 48 -0.32 -20.42 -7.93
N GLU A 49 0.15 -19.99 -9.11
CA GLU A 49 1.52 -20.19 -9.60
C GLU A 49 2.55 -19.26 -8.94
N ASN A 50 2.15 -18.44 -7.97
CA ASN A 50 2.96 -17.43 -7.31
C ASN A 50 3.47 -16.30 -8.24
N ARG A 51 2.84 -16.11 -9.39
CA ARG A 51 3.15 -15.01 -10.33
C ARG A 51 2.33 -13.77 -9.95
N LEU A 52 2.51 -13.31 -8.72
CA LEU A 52 1.66 -12.30 -8.08
C LEU A 52 1.57 -10.99 -8.87
N LYS A 53 2.68 -10.52 -9.46
CA LYS A 53 2.71 -9.30 -10.28
C LYS A 53 1.78 -9.41 -11.50
N GLU A 54 1.79 -10.56 -12.15
CA GLU A 54 0.95 -10.83 -13.33
C GLU A 54 -0.51 -11.07 -12.93
N ALA A 55 -0.73 -11.76 -11.82
CA ALA A 55 -2.07 -11.93 -11.26
C ALA A 55 -2.73 -10.58 -10.96
N ILE A 56 -2.03 -9.67 -10.27
CA ILE A 56 -2.52 -8.30 -9.96
C ILE A 56 -2.87 -7.55 -11.24
N TYR A 57 -2.00 -7.63 -12.26
CA TYR A 57 -2.27 -7.00 -13.56
C TYR A 57 -3.56 -7.53 -14.18
N VAL A 58 -3.77 -8.86 -14.20
CA VAL A 58 -4.98 -9.46 -14.78
C VAL A 58 -6.23 -9.13 -13.96
N TYR A 59 -6.18 -9.10 -12.63
CA TYR A 59 -7.29 -8.60 -11.80
C TYR A 59 -7.61 -7.13 -12.10
N SER A 60 -6.59 -6.29 -12.33
CA SER A 60 -6.80 -4.88 -12.70
C SER A 60 -7.46 -4.74 -14.07
N MET A 61 -7.22 -5.68 -15.00
CA MET A 61 -7.93 -5.75 -16.26
C MET A 61 -9.39 -6.20 -16.07
N ALA A 62 -9.66 -7.16 -15.18
CA ALA A 62 -11.02 -7.62 -14.88
C ALA A 62 -11.92 -6.47 -14.40
N LEU A 63 -11.37 -5.52 -13.64
CA LEU A 63 -12.10 -4.31 -13.19
C LEU A 63 -12.64 -3.43 -14.34
N ARG A 64 -12.15 -3.61 -15.58
CA ARG A 64 -12.65 -2.90 -16.77
C ARG A 64 -13.89 -3.56 -17.38
N TYR A 65 -14.13 -4.84 -17.09
CA TYR A 65 -15.23 -5.64 -17.63
C TYR A 65 -16.35 -5.88 -16.61
N GLY A 66 -16.04 -5.73 -15.31
CA GLY A 66 -17.03 -5.84 -14.24
C GLY A 66 -16.42 -5.54 -12.87
N SER A 67 -17.27 -5.38 -11.86
CA SER A 67 -16.79 -5.26 -10.48
C SER A 67 -16.13 -6.56 -10.03
N VAL A 68 -14.99 -6.45 -9.35
CA VAL A 68 -14.35 -7.57 -8.67
C VAL A 68 -14.63 -7.44 -7.18
N GLY A 69 -15.40 -8.38 -6.63
CA GLY A 69 -15.72 -8.42 -5.21
C GLY A 69 -14.59 -9.08 -4.38
N PRO A 70 -14.57 -8.87 -3.06
CA PRO A 70 -13.55 -9.46 -2.18
C PRO A 70 -13.51 -10.99 -2.22
N GLU A 71 -14.66 -11.65 -2.40
CA GLU A 71 -14.76 -13.12 -2.57
C GLU A 71 -13.92 -13.62 -3.76
N GLN A 72 -13.90 -12.86 -4.85
CA GLN A 72 -13.22 -13.19 -6.11
C GLN A 72 -11.70 -12.91 -6.05
N MET A 73 -11.21 -12.26 -4.98
CA MET A 73 -9.78 -11.99 -4.78
C MET A 73 -9.16 -12.86 -3.67
N SER A 74 -9.94 -13.77 -3.07
CA SER A 74 -9.50 -14.63 -1.97
C SER A 74 -8.24 -15.42 -2.32
N THR A 75 -8.19 -16.02 -3.52
CA THR A 75 -7.00 -16.75 -4.00
C THR A 75 -5.75 -15.89 -4.02
N LEU A 76 -5.85 -14.67 -4.55
CA LEU A 76 -4.72 -13.74 -4.59
C LEU A 76 -4.26 -13.38 -3.19
N VAL A 77 -5.19 -13.02 -2.31
CA VAL A 77 -4.89 -12.66 -0.92
C VAL A 77 -4.23 -13.83 -0.19
N ASP A 78 -4.77 -15.04 -0.32
CA ASP A 78 -4.21 -16.25 0.30
C ASP A 78 -2.82 -16.59 -0.24
N CYS A 79 -2.60 -16.40 -1.54
CA CYS A 79 -1.28 -16.60 -2.13
C CYS A 79 -0.29 -15.56 -1.61
N ILE A 80 -0.64 -14.27 -1.58
CA ILE A 80 0.19 -13.21 -1.00
C ILE A 80 0.54 -13.56 0.45
N LEU A 81 -0.46 -13.87 1.29
CA LEU A 81 -0.26 -14.22 2.70
C LEU A 81 0.65 -15.43 2.90
N ARG A 82 0.49 -16.48 2.09
CA ARG A 82 1.37 -17.68 2.15
C ARG A 82 2.82 -17.35 1.81
N ASN A 83 3.05 -16.47 0.83
CA ASN A 83 4.41 -16.04 0.49
C ASN A 83 5.05 -15.24 1.62
N PHE A 84 4.30 -14.32 2.22
CA PHE A 84 4.79 -13.55 3.37
C PHE A 84 5.12 -14.44 4.57
N LYS A 85 4.24 -15.39 4.93
CA LYS A 85 4.52 -16.35 6.01
C LYS A 85 5.76 -17.20 5.73
N ARG A 86 5.96 -17.62 4.48
CA ARG A 86 7.17 -18.38 4.10
C ARG A 86 8.43 -17.54 4.20
N LYS A 87 8.35 -16.24 3.89
CA LYS A 87 9.46 -15.29 4.05
C LYS A 87 9.80 -15.08 5.54
N LEU A 88 8.80 -14.96 6.41
CA LEU A 88 8.99 -14.84 7.86
C LEU A 88 9.55 -16.12 8.52
N GLY A 89 9.27 -17.30 7.95
CA GLY A 89 9.77 -18.59 8.45
C GLY A 89 11.09 -19.08 7.83
N ALA A 90 11.63 -18.37 6.84
CA ALA A 90 12.86 -18.76 6.14
C ALA A 90 14.16 -18.34 6.88
N ASP A 91 14.05 -17.61 7.99
CA ASP A 91 15.20 -17.12 8.75
C ASP A 91 15.69 -18.10 9.84
N GLU A 92 15.04 -19.27 10.01
CA GLU A 92 15.35 -20.21 11.11
C GLU A 92 15.91 -21.60 10.69
N THR A 93 16.43 -21.81 9.48
CA THR A 93 17.24 -23.03 9.21
C THR A 93 18.35 -22.82 8.18
N PRO A 94 19.62 -23.17 8.47
CA PRO A 94 20.65 -23.28 7.46
C PRO A 94 20.53 -24.65 6.76
N SER A 95 20.00 -24.68 5.53
CA SER A 95 20.18 -25.84 4.65
C SER A 95 20.75 -25.42 3.31
N GLU A 96 21.91 -26.01 3.04
CA GLU A 96 22.82 -25.81 1.93
C GLU A 96 22.20 -25.88 0.51
N ARG A 97 22.76 -25.01 -0.36
CA ARG A 97 22.91 -25.09 -1.83
C ARG A 97 21.83 -24.43 -2.70
N THR A 98 21.97 -23.12 -2.89
CA THR A 98 22.26 -22.46 -4.18
C THR A 98 22.45 -20.97 -3.91
N PRO A 99 23.42 -20.26 -4.52
CA PRO A 99 23.51 -18.81 -4.33
C PRO A 99 22.33 -18.18 -5.07
N PRO A 100 21.41 -17.46 -4.40
CA PRO A 100 20.50 -16.61 -5.13
C PRO A 100 21.36 -15.52 -5.78
N ILE A 101 21.19 -15.36 -7.08
CA ILE A 101 21.68 -14.21 -7.82
C ILE A 101 21.24 -12.96 -7.04
N MET A 102 22.21 -12.13 -6.70
CA MET A 102 22.03 -10.90 -5.95
C MET A 102 21.18 -9.92 -6.76
N ASP A 103 19.86 -10.01 -6.63
CA ASP A 103 18.98 -8.88 -6.90
C ASP A 103 18.93 -8.04 -5.62
N ASN A 104 19.91 -7.14 -5.50
CA ASN A 104 19.90 -6.00 -4.58
C ASN A 104 18.81 -5.00 -4.98
N ALA A 105 17.55 -5.39 -4.84
CA ALA A 105 16.43 -4.47 -4.74
C ALA A 105 15.97 -4.55 -3.28
N GLY A 106 16.20 -3.48 -2.51
CA GLY A 106 15.82 -3.40 -1.10
C GLY A 106 14.41 -3.96 -0.91
N GLU A 107 14.30 -4.95 -0.03
CA GLU A 107 13.02 -5.57 0.30
C GLU A 107 12.21 -4.54 1.09
N GLU A 108 11.58 -3.59 0.40
CA GLU A 108 10.61 -2.69 0.99
C GLU A 108 9.47 -3.56 1.55
N ASP A 109 9.34 -3.60 2.87
CA ASP A 109 8.27 -4.33 3.50
C ASP A 109 6.94 -3.73 3.00
N VAL A 110 6.06 -4.57 2.47
CA VAL A 110 4.89 -4.11 1.68
C VAL A 110 3.92 -3.25 2.51
N PHE A 111 4.04 -3.32 3.83
CA PHE A 111 3.25 -2.55 4.79
C PHE A 111 4.00 -1.38 5.43
N ASP A 112 5.16 -1.00 4.90
CA ASP A 112 5.87 0.19 5.32
C ASP A 112 5.39 1.44 4.59
N CYS A 113 5.37 2.56 5.31
CA CYS A 113 5.10 3.86 4.75
C CYS A 113 6.23 4.25 3.79
N PRO A 114 5.95 4.53 2.51
CA PRO A 114 7.00 4.90 1.53
C PRO A 114 7.70 6.23 1.84
N SER A 115 7.23 6.97 2.87
CA SER A 115 7.87 8.21 3.27
C SER A 115 8.80 8.07 4.47
N CYS A 116 8.42 7.27 5.47
CA CYS A 116 9.23 7.11 6.69
C CYS A 116 9.81 5.71 6.86
N HIS A 117 9.51 4.78 5.96
CA HIS A 117 9.97 3.38 5.99
C HIS A 117 9.69 2.72 7.34
N ARG A 118 8.51 2.97 7.90
CA ARG A 118 8.00 2.34 9.12
C ARG A 118 6.61 1.78 8.85
N PHE A 119 6.22 0.77 9.62
CA PHE A 119 4.92 0.13 9.54
C PHE A 119 3.73 1.11 9.48
N LEU A 120 2.79 0.86 8.55
CA LEU A 120 1.61 1.66 8.26
C LEU A 120 0.55 1.57 9.38
N GLY A 121 0.80 2.17 10.54
CA GLY A 121 -0.14 2.11 11.67
C GLY A 121 -1.51 2.70 11.36
N GLU A 122 -1.58 3.96 10.93
CA GLU A 122 -2.81 4.62 10.46
C GLU A 122 -2.66 4.96 8.97
N PRO A 123 -2.95 4.03 8.04
CA PRO A 123 -2.74 4.27 6.63
C PRO A 123 -3.76 5.27 6.09
N VAL A 124 -3.30 6.23 5.28
CA VAL A 124 -4.09 7.20 4.56
C VAL A 124 -3.77 7.05 3.08
N THR A 125 -4.81 6.76 2.29
CA THR A 125 -4.69 6.62 0.84
C THR A 125 -4.89 7.98 0.17
N ILE A 126 -3.88 8.44 -0.57
CA ILE A 126 -3.93 9.71 -1.30
C ILE A 126 -4.58 9.53 -2.68
N GLY A 127 -4.86 10.62 -3.40
CA GLY A 127 -5.66 10.61 -4.64
C GLY A 127 -5.16 9.69 -5.77
N CYS A 128 -3.89 9.30 -5.78
CA CYS A 128 -3.33 8.34 -6.74
C CYS A 128 -3.47 6.86 -6.31
N GLY A 129 -4.06 6.57 -5.15
CA GLY A 129 -4.27 5.21 -4.64
C GLY A 129 -3.15 4.65 -3.77
N HIS A 130 -2.02 5.35 -3.64
CA HIS A 130 -0.94 4.93 -2.72
C HIS A 130 -1.24 5.31 -1.28
N SER A 131 -0.79 4.48 -0.33
CA SER A 131 -1.04 4.66 1.09
C SER A 131 0.23 5.06 1.85
N TYR A 132 0.08 6.01 2.76
CA TYR A 132 1.13 6.52 3.65
C TYR A 132 0.62 6.51 5.09
N CYS A 133 1.50 6.53 6.09
CA CYS A 133 1.03 6.72 7.46
C CYS A 133 0.47 8.15 7.61
N LYS A 134 -0.60 8.28 8.39
CA LYS A 134 -1.32 9.54 8.64
C LYS A 134 -0.38 10.66 9.07
N ARG A 135 0.60 10.33 9.91
CA ARG A 135 1.66 11.24 10.33
C ARG A 135 2.42 11.84 9.14
N CYS A 136 2.90 11.02 8.21
CA CYS A 136 3.62 11.52 7.04
C CYS A 136 2.75 12.41 6.15
N VAL A 137 1.45 12.09 6.02
CA VAL A 137 0.54 12.95 5.26
C VAL A 137 0.26 14.28 5.97
N GLN A 138 0.13 14.27 7.31
CA GLN A 138 -0.05 15.46 8.14
C GLN A 138 1.17 16.39 8.11
N HIS A 139 2.37 15.83 8.28
CA HIS A 139 3.61 16.61 8.41
C HIS A 139 4.14 17.12 7.08
N GLN A 140 3.96 16.37 5.99
CA GLN A 140 4.75 16.59 4.78
C GLN A 140 4.03 17.37 3.68
N LEU A 141 2.78 17.80 3.88
CA LEU A 141 1.93 18.43 2.84
C LEU A 141 2.22 17.80 1.48
N LEU A 142 2.05 16.47 1.37
CA LEU A 142 2.51 15.68 0.22
C LEU A 142 1.98 16.28 -1.08
N SER A 143 2.81 17.10 -1.74
CA SER A 143 2.45 17.77 -2.99
C SER A 143 2.49 16.80 -4.17
N LYS A 144 3.27 15.73 -4.04
CA LYS A 144 3.39 14.62 -5.00
C LYS A 144 3.59 13.30 -4.26
N CYS A 145 3.10 12.23 -4.86
CA CYS A 145 3.34 10.86 -4.40
C CYS A 145 4.82 10.49 -4.60
N LYS A 146 5.46 9.89 -3.59
CA LYS A 146 6.84 9.38 -3.69
C LYS A 146 6.97 8.15 -4.61
N LEU A 147 5.87 7.45 -4.90
CA LEU A 147 5.87 6.21 -5.69
C LEU A 147 5.59 6.47 -7.18
N CYS A 148 4.56 7.25 -7.51
CA CYS A 148 4.18 7.52 -8.90
C CYS A 148 4.40 8.97 -9.36
N SER A 149 4.89 9.85 -8.49
CA SER A 149 5.09 11.30 -8.77
C SER A 149 3.83 12.09 -9.16
N GLU A 150 2.66 11.47 -9.18
CA GLU A 150 1.39 12.15 -9.42
C GLU A 150 1.05 13.11 -8.28
N VAL A 151 0.37 14.21 -8.61
CA VAL A 151 -0.10 15.19 -7.63
C VAL A 151 -1.15 14.50 -6.78
N GLY A 152 -0.76 14.08 -5.57
CA GLY A 152 -1.70 13.67 -4.56
C GLY A 152 -2.60 14.87 -4.30
N GLY A 153 -3.89 14.75 -4.64
CA GLY A 153 -4.85 15.83 -4.44
C GLY A 153 -4.67 16.45 -3.05
N ARG A 154 -4.65 17.78 -2.97
CA ARG A 154 -4.53 18.51 -1.71
C ARG A 154 -5.52 17.89 -0.71
N PRO A 155 -5.10 17.47 0.50
CA PRO A 155 -6.03 16.90 1.46
C PRO A 155 -7.15 17.90 1.71
N THR A 156 -8.36 17.55 1.30
CA THR A 156 -9.56 18.34 1.53
C THR A 156 -9.88 18.26 3.02
N THR A 157 -9.30 19.18 3.79
CA THR A 157 -9.60 19.52 5.22
C THR A 157 -9.57 18.41 6.28
N GLU A 158 -9.74 17.13 5.94
CA GLU A 158 -9.73 15.99 6.86
C GLU A 158 -9.04 14.78 6.21
N LEU A 159 -7.96 14.32 6.84
CA LEU A 159 -7.27 13.10 6.45
C LEU A 159 -8.07 11.89 6.95
N LYS A 160 -8.56 11.07 6.02
CA LYS A 160 -9.30 9.85 6.34
C LYS A 160 -8.39 8.64 6.29
N THR A 161 -8.38 7.87 7.38
CA THR A 161 -7.69 6.58 7.44
C THR A 161 -8.40 5.58 6.52
N ASN A 162 -7.62 4.78 5.78
CA ASN A 162 -8.13 3.65 5.02
C ASN A 162 -8.50 2.54 6.00
N VAL A 163 -9.78 2.47 6.35
CA VAL A 163 -10.32 1.54 7.36
C VAL A 163 -10.17 0.07 6.96
N ILE A 164 -10.15 -0.24 5.65
CA ILE A 164 -9.97 -1.61 5.17
C ILE A 164 -8.52 -2.04 5.40
N LEU A 165 -7.56 -1.24 4.93
CA LEU A 165 -6.15 -1.54 5.13
C LEU A 165 -5.81 -1.56 6.63
N PHE A 166 -6.31 -0.60 7.39
CA PHE A 166 -6.14 -0.59 8.86
C PHE A 166 -6.69 -1.85 9.53
N GLY A 167 -7.90 -2.29 9.16
CA GLY A 167 -8.50 -3.51 9.72
C GLY A 167 -7.74 -4.78 9.35
N LEU A 168 -7.14 -4.85 8.16
CA LEU A 168 -6.26 -5.94 7.77
C LEU A 168 -4.97 -5.93 8.59
N LEU A 169 -4.34 -4.77 8.74
CA LEU A 169 -3.11 -4.61 9.54
C LEU A 169 -3.35 -4.95 11.02
N GLU A 170 -4.49 -4.55 11.58
CA GLU A 170 -4.86 -4.90 12.96
C GLU A 170 -5.05 -6.41 13.14
N LYS A 171 -5.64 -7.08 12.15
CA LYS A 171 -5.86 -8.53 12.21
C LYS A 171 -4.58 -9.33 11.99
N TRP A 172 -3.69 -8.86 11.11
CA TRP A 172 -2.54 -9.64 10.65
C TRP A 172 -1.24 -9.29 11.41
N PHE A 173 -1.10 -8.05 11.85
CA PHE A 173 0.10 -7.52 12.50
C PHE A 173 -0.28 -6.72 13.76
N PRO A 174 -0.95 -7.35 14.74
CA PRO A 174 -1.44 -6.65 15.92
C PRO A 174 -0.31 -6.03 16.75
N GLU A 175 0.86 -6.69 16.83
CA GLU A 175 1.99 -6.19 17.61
C GLU A 175 2.71 -5.03 16.92
N GLU A 176 2.92 -5.11 15.60
CA GLU A 176 3.48 -4.02 14.80
C GLU A 176 2.55 -2.79 14.82
N LEU A 177 1.24 -3.02 14.76
CA LEU A 177 0.26 -1.94 14.86
C LEU A 177 0.28 -1.27 16.24
N LYS A 178 0.36 -2.06 17.33
CA LYS A 178 0.52 -1.52 18.69
C LYS A 178 1.79 -0.68 18.81
N ARG A 179 2.93 -1.18 18.31
CA ARG A 179 4.21 -0.44 18.26
C ARG A 179 4.05 0.88 17.49
N SER A 180 3.46 0.82 16.30
CA SER A 180 3.24 2.01 15.46
C SER A 180 2.33 3.06 16.13
N ARG A 181 1.29 2.62 16.86
CA ARG A 181 0.42 3.50 17.67
C ARG A 181 1.20 4.13 18.83
N ALA A 182 2.00 3.36 19.55
CA ALA A 182 2.80 3.86 20.67
C ALA A 182 3.81 4.92 20.22
N ILE A 183 4.54 4.68 19.12
CA ILE A 183 5.46 5.66 18.52
C ILE A 183 4.71 6.93 18.13
N SER A 184 3.53 6.80 17.52
CA SER A 184 2.72 7.95 17.12
C SER A 184 2.31 8.77 18.34
N GLU A 185 1.90 8.12 19.44
CA GLU A 185 1.54 8.81 20.69
C GLU A 185 2.74 9.52 21.34
N ILE A 186 3.91 8.87 21.39
CA ILE A 186 5.16 9.48 21.90
C ILE A 186 5.51 10.74 21.11
N GLU A 187 5.45 10.66 19.78
CA GLU A 187 5.72 11.80 18.90
C GLU A 187 4.64 12.90 19.07
N ASP A 188 3.38 12.55 19.32
CA ASP A 188 2.29 13.48 19.61
C ASP A 188 2.48 14.22 20.94
N LEU A 189 2.82 13.51 22.02
CA LEU A 189 3.17 14.07 23.33
C LEU A 189 4.36 15.02 23.20
N SER A 190 5.39 14.61 22.45
CA SER A 190 6.57 15.44 22.18
C SER A 190 6.20 16.74 21.44
N ARG A 191 5.28 16.69 20.47
CA ARG A 191 4.78 17.90 19.78
C ARG A 191 4.00 18.82 20.72
N ARG A 192 3.25 18.27 21.68
CA ARG A 192 2.52 19.03 22.71
C ARG A 192 3.42 19.51 23.85
N LYS A 193 4.72 19.20 23.81
CA LYS A 193 5.74 19.50 24.85
C LYS A 193 5.50 18.80 26.19
N HIS A 194 4.74 17.71 26.20
CA HIS A 194 4.59 16.85 27.37
C HIS A 194 5.73 15.83 27.37
N PHE A 195 6.95 16.31 27.56
CA PHE A 195 8.15 15.50 27.35
C PHE A 195 8.32 14.44 28.43
N GLU A 196 7.91 14.69 29.67
CA GLU A 196 7.95 13.71 30.74
C GLU A 196 7.05 12.50 30.44
N GLU A 197 5.83 12.74 29.98
CA GLU A 197 4.90 11.69 29.55
C GLU A 197 5.45 10.92 28.34
N ALA A 198 6.04 11.63 27.37
CA ALA A 198 6.67 11.01 26.20
C ALA A 198 7.84 10.09 26.60
N VAL A 199 8.68 10.51 27.55
CA VAL A 199 9.79 9.71 28.06
C VAL A 199 9.29 8.47 28.82
N SER A 200 8.26 8.63 29.65
CA SER A 200 7.66 7.50 30.39
C SER A 200 7.15 6.44 29.42
N LEU A 201 6.31 6.84 28.47
CA LEU A 201 5.75 5.92 27.48
C LEU A 201 6.84 5.28 26.61
N ALA A 202 7.84 6.05 26.17
CA ALA A 202 8.94 5.50 25.40
C ALA A 202 9.77 4.49 26.22
N THR A 203 9.91 4.69 27.52
CA THR A 203 10.63 3.77 28.41
C THR A 203 9.87 2.46 28.56
N ASP A 204 8.56 2.50 28.80
CA ASP A 204 7.71 1.31 28.88
C ASP A 204 7.79 0.45 27.60
N VAL A 205 7.82 1.12 26.43
CA VAL A 205 7.94 0.45 25.13
C VAL A 205 9.33 -0.17 24.95
N ILE A 206 10.41 0.54 25.31
CA ILE A 206 11.79 0.04 25.21
C ILE A 206 12.04 -1.13 26.17
N GLU A 207 11.43 -1.12 27.36
CA GLU A 207 11.50 -2.25 28.29
C GLU A 207 10.82 -3.50 27.73
N SER A 208 9.73 -3.32 26.99
CA SER A 208 9.01 -4.41 26.33
C SER A 208 9.71 -4.91 25.06
N ASP A 209 10.31 -4.00 24.30
CA ASP A 209 11.05 -4.29 23.06
C ASP A 209 12.33 -3.44 22.98
N PRO A 210 13.46 -3.97 23.49
CA PRO A 210 14.74 -3.31 23.37
C PRO A 210 15.26 -3.25 21.92
N GLY A 211 14.61 -3.86 20.93
CA GLY A 211 15.03 -3.75 19.54
C GLY A 211 14.62 -2.43 18.86
N ASP A 212 13.61 -1.73 19.40
CA ASP A 212 12.98 -0.62 18.69
C ASP A 212 13.82 0.68 18.72
N GLU A 213 14.64 0.87 17.69
CA GLU A 213 15.43 2.08 17.50
C GLU A 213 14.57 3.33 17.25
N ALA A 214 13.39 3.19 16.64
CA ALA A 214 12.52 4.32 16.34
C ALA A 214 11.94 4.95 17.62
N VAL A 215 11.60 4.12 18.61
CA VAL A 215 11.16 4.55 19.94
C VAL A 215 12.32 5.21 20.68
N ARG A 216 13.53 4.64 20.67
CA ARG A 216 14.72 5.28 21.26
C ARG A 216 14.99 6.66 20.69
N TRP A 217 14.99 6.81 19.36
CA TRP A 217 15.16 8.12 18.73
C TRP A 217 14.07 9.11 19.13
N SER A 218 12.85 8.63 19.38
CA SER A 218 11.76 9.46 19.89
C SER A 218 12.00 9.89 21.35
N ARG A 219 12.54 9.00 22.19
CA ARG A 219 12.97 9.29 23.57
C ARG A 219 14.13 10.29 23.62
N VAL A 220 15.13 10.16 22.74
CA VAL A 220 16.22 11.15 22.57
C VAL A 220 15.67 12.55 22.33
N LYS A 221 14.68 12.68 21.44
CA LYS A 221 14.03 13.97 21.15
C LYS A 221 13.31 14.53 22.38
N ALA A 222 12.62 13.68 23.13
CA ALA A 222 11.93 14.09 24.35
C ALA A 222 12.93 14.53 25.46
N TYR A 223 14.01 13.78 25.69
CA TYR A 223 15.08 14.17 26.62
C TYR A 223 15.75 15.49 26.23
N THR A 224 15.95 15.71 24.92
CA THR A 224 16.46 16.98 24.41
C THR A 224 15.50 18.14 24.74
N GLY A 225 14.19 17.91 24.64
CA GLY A 225 13.15 18.86 25.05
C GLY A 225 13.17 19.18 26.55
N LEU A 226 13.55 18.22 27.39
CA LEU A 226 13.76 18.37 28.85
C LEU A 226 15.13 18.93 29.24
N LEU A 227 16.00 19.23 28.27
CA LEU A 227 17.40 19.63 28.50
C LEU A 227 18.24 18.56 29.24
N GLN A 228 17.78 17.31 29.24
CA GLN A 228 18.49 16.16 29.82
C GLN A 228 19.48 15.57 28.81
N TYR A 229 20.44 16.38 28.38
CA TYR A 229 21.36 16.04 27.27
C TYR A 229 22.19 14.79 27.51
N ARG A 230 22.52 14.49 28.77
CA ARG A 230 23.26 13.28 29.12
C ARG A 230 22.49 12.02 28.75
N LEU A 231 21.22 11.94 29.15
CA LEU A 231 20.36 10.79 28.86
C LEU A 231 20.07 10.70 27.35
N ALA A 232 19.88 11.84 26.69
CA ALA A 232 19.71 11.90 25.24
C ALA A 232 20.94 11.33 24.49
N LEU A 233 22.16 11.60 24.99
CA LEU A 233 23.39 11.09 24.39
C LEU A 233 23.55 9.58 24.61
N GLU A 234 23.28 9.10 25.84
CA GLU A 234 23.33 7.67 26.17
C GLU A 234 22.41 6.84 25.24
N ASP A 235 21.17 7.31 25.00
CA ASP A 235 20.24 6.66 24.07
C ASP A 235 20.70 6.72 22.60
N ALA A 236 21.28 7.86 22.17
CA ALA A 236 21.76 8.03 20.81
C ALA A 236 22.97 7.13 20.50
N GLU A 237 23.90 7.00 21.45
CA GLU A 237 25.06 6.11 21.36
C GLU A 237 24.64 4.65 21.24
N LEU A 238 23.62 4.23 22.00
CA LEU A 238 23.06 2.88 21.89
C LEU A 238 22.53 2.60 20.48
N CYS A 239 21.79 3.55 19.89
CA CYS A 239 21.28 3.40 18.51
C CYS A 239 22.42 3.27 17.49
N LEU A 240 23.49 4.06 17.64
CA LEU A 240 24.64 4.03 16.73
C LEU A 240 25.51 2.77 16.90
N SER A 241 25.59 2.24 18.13
CA SER A 241 26.35 1.01 18.41
C SER A 241 25.73 -0.23 17.76
N SER A 242 24.40 -0.27 17.65
CA SER A 242 23.65 -1.31 16.93
C SER A 242 23.95 -1.28 15.43
N THR A 243 24.06 -0.09 14.82
CA THR A 243 24.35 0.04 13.39
C THR A 243 25.76 -0.43 13.00
N HIS A 244 26.76 -0.22 13.87
CA HIS A 244 28.13 -0.66 13.60
C HIS A 244 28.34 -2.17 13.73
N SER A 245 27.54 -2.86 14.56
CA SER A 245 27.65 -4.31 14.73
C SER A 245 27.16 -5.09 13.50
N ALA A 246 26.30 -4.50 12.67
CA ALA A 246 25.82 -5.09 11.42
C ALA A 246 26.85 -4.97 10.26
N GLU A 247 27.79 -4.02 10.33
CA GLU A 247 28.75 -3.77 9.25
C GLU A 247 30.08 -4.53 9.39
N VAL A 248 30.41 -5.04 10.58
CA VAL A 248 31.70 -5.73 10.85
C VAL A 248 31.60 -7.26 10.70
N GLY A 249 30.46 -7.76 10.20
CA GLY A 249 30.19 -9.19 9.95
C GLY A 249 30.50 -9.70 8.54
N TYR A 250 31.49 -9.12 7.84
CA TYR A 250 31.93 -9.56 6.50
C TYR A 250 33.42 -9.94 6.49
#